data_AF-A0A534S1G7-F1
#
_entry.id   AF-A0A534S1G7-F1
#
_cell.length_a   1.000
_cell.length_b   1.000
_cell.length_c   1.000
_cell.angle_alpha   90.00
_cell.angle_beta   90.00
_cell.angle_gamma   90.00
#
_symmetry.space_group_name_H-M   'P 1'
#
loop_
_entity.id
_entity.type
_entity.pdbx_description
1 polymer ?
#
loop_
_entity_poly.entity_id
_entity_poly.type
_entity_poly.pdbx_seq_one_letter_code
_entity_poly.pdbx_strand_id
1 'polypeptide(L)'
;MRNWRARLTPLQQRIYDRSASITSIQLTPTPQLLEATTALAGALVADDQLRVEALAQTIVNHICGRLKVRTVRVHVQGVRPSNRRGELHGLYTQYGGGSRSDSIQVWMRTAKRGQVVAFRTFLRTLLHEVCHHLDYTYLHLRESYHTEGFFQRESSLFRAIVQQPREEERKPPQSLSAMVSKILAARRQGNGKAEDVEEEEGY
;
A
#
# COMPACT_ATOMS: atom_id res chain seq x y z
N MET A 1 13.41 11.72 22.91
CA MET A 1 12.45 12.26 21.93
C MET A 1 11.55 13.27 22.65
N ARG A 2 11.34 14.48 22.11
CA ARG A 2 10.47 15.48 22.76
C ARG A 2 9.04 14.93 22.82
N ASN A 3 8.44 14.89 24.02
CA ASN A 3 7.06 14.44 24.22
C ASN A 3 6.08 15.48 23.64
N TRP A 4 5.76 15.37 22.34
CA TRP A 4 4.87 16.28 21.62
C TRP A 4 3.49 16.38 22.28
N ARG A 5 2.96 15.25 22.78
CA ARG A 5 1.68 15.17 23.50
C ARG A 5 1.65 16.10 24.72
N ALA A 6 2.77 16.27 25.44
CA ALA A 6 2.83 17.12 26.62
C ALA A 6 2.63 18.62 26.32
N ARG A 7 2.75 19.04 25.05
CA ARG A 7 2.51 20.42 24.60
C ARG A 7 1.05 20.69 24.23
N LEU A 8 0.20 19.66 24.25
CA LEU A 8 -1.21 19.75 23.88
C LEU A 8 -2.08 20.09 25.10
N THR A 9 -3.18 20.81 24.86
CA THR A 9 -4.22 21.02 25.89
C THR A 9 -4.84 19.68 26.33
N PRO A 10 -5.48 19.58 27.52
CA PRO A 10 -6.09 18.34 27.97
C PRO A 10 -7.11 17.75 26.96
N LEU A 11 -7.89 18.60 26.30
CA LEU A 11 -8.81 18.15 25.24
C LEU A 11 -8.05 17.55 24.04
N GLN A 12 -7.00 18.22 23.57
CA GLN A 12 -6.18 17.73 22.46
C GLN A 12 -5.42 16.47 22.82
N GLN A 13 -4.96 16.31 24.07
CA GLN A 13 -4.35 15.06 24.55
C GLN A 13 -5.36 13.90 24.46
N ARG A 14 -6.61 14.09 24.88
CA ARG A 14 -7.65 13.05 24.74
C ARG A 14 -7.91 12.68 23.28
N ILE A 15 -7.93 13.66 22.38
CA ILE A 15 -8.10 13.41 20.93
C ILE A 15 -6.87 12.66 20.38
N TYR A 16 -5.66 13.08 20.77
CA TYR A 16 -4.42 12.42 20.41
C TYR A 16 -4.42 10.95 20.87
N ASP A 17 -4.74 10.70 22.13
CA ASP A 17 -4.76 9.35 22.71
C ASP A 17 -5.79 8.46 22.02
N ARG A 18 -6.99 8.99 21.74
CA ARG A 18 -8.02 8.29 20.96
C ARG A 18 -7.55 7.98 19.53
N SER A 19 -6.87 8.91 18.86
CA SER A 19 -6.27 8.65 17.55
C SER A 19 -5.20 7.56 17.63
N ALA A 20 -4.36 7.58 18.67
CA ALA A 20 -3.30 6.59 18.87
C ALA A 20 -3.85 5.18 19.14
N SER A 21 -4.99 5.05 19.82
CA SER A 21 -5.58 3.74 20.15
C SER A 21 -6.28 3.04 18.96
N ILE A 22 -6.61 3.77 17.89
CA ILE A 22 -7.28 3.19 16.71
C ILE A 22 -6.21 2.84 15.67
N THR A 23 -5.92 1.56 15.50
CA THR A 23 -4.74 1.10 14.76
C THR A 23 -5.04 0.57 13.36
N SER A 24 -6.32 0.38 13.02
CA SER A 24 -6.72 -0.17 11.72
C SER A 24 -8.06 0.38 11.24
N ILE A 25 -8.23 0.41 9.91
CA ILE A 25 -9.52 0.61 9.25
C ILE A 25 -9.95 -0.74 8.68
N GLN A 26 -11.11 -1.21 9.09
CA GLN A 26 -11.67 -2.48 8.61
C GLN A 26 -12.21 -2.28 7.18
N LEU A 27 -11.40 -2.64 6.19
CA LEU A 27 -11.73 -2.53 4.77
C LEU A 27 -11.61 -3.89 4.10
N THR A 28 -12.74 -4.43 3.65
CA THR A 28 -12.74 -5.55 2.71
C THR A 28 -12.71 -5.00 1.28
N PRO A 29 -11.63 -5.22 0.51
CA PRO A 29 -11.50 -4.67 -0.84
C PRO A 29 -12.48 -5.35 -1.80
N THR A 30 -12.99 -4.58 -2.76
CA THR A 30 -13.75 -5.13 -3.89
C THR A 30 -12.82 -5.46 -5.05
N PRO A 31 -13.21 -6.34 -5.98
CA PRO A 31 -12.44 -6.59 -7.20
C PRO A 31 -12.09 -5.29 -7.95
N GLN A 32 -13.05 -4.38 -8.06
CA GLN A 32 -12.87 -3.09 -8.73
C GLN A 32 -11.83 -2.20 -8.02
N LEU A 33 -11.77 -2.23 -6.68
CA LEU A 33 -10.76 -1.50 -5.92
C LEU A 33 -9.36 -2.08 -6.18
N LEU A 34 -9.25 -3.41 -6.24
CA LEU A 34 -7.98 -4.08 -6.54
C LEU A 34 -7.53 -3.82 -7.98
N GLU A 35 -8.45 -3.89 -8.94
CA GLU A 35 -8.19 -3.58 -10.35
C GLU A 35 -7.72 -2.13 -10.54
N ALA A 36 -8.40 -1.16 -9.93
CA ALA A 36 -8.00 0.24 -9.97
C ALA A 36 -6.61 0.46 -9.33
N THR A 37 -6.32 -0.22 -8.23
CA THR A 37 -5.02 -0.16 -7.55
C THR A 37 -3.90 -0.73 -8.43
N THR A 38 -4.14 -1.85 -9.12
CA THR A 38 -3.17 -2.42 -10.07
C THR A 38 -2.98 -1.52 -11.30
N ALA A 39 -4.07 -1.00 -11.88
CA ALA A 39 -4.02 -0.12 -13.04
C ALA A 39 -3.27 1.20 -12.76
N LEU A 40 -3.34 1.69 -11.53
CA LEU A 40 -2.64 2.91 -11.10
C LEU A 40 -1.12 2.78 -11.27
N ALA A 41 -0.55 1.60 -11.01
CA ALA A 41 0.87 1.36 -11.20
C ALA A 41 1.28 1.53 -12.68
N GLY A 42 0.48 1.01 -13.61
CA GLY A 42 0.71 1.17 -15.05
C GLY A 42 0.58 2.62 -15.51
N ALA A 43 -0.42 3.35 -15.00
CA ALA A 43 -0.60 4.76 -15.34
C ALA A 43 0.56 5.65 -14.87
N LEU A 44 1.14 5.37 -13.69
CA LEU A 44 2.34 6.04 -13.21
C LEU A 44 3.55 5.74 -14.12
N VAL A 45 3.77 4.49 -14.50
CA VAL A 45 4.88 4.12 -15.41
C VAL A 45 4.74 4.83 -16.76
N ALA A 46 3.51 4.99 -17.25
CA ALA A 46 3.20 5.71 -18.48
C ALA A 46 3.26 7.24 -18.36
N ASP A 47 3.49 7.78 -17.15
CA ASP A 47 3.50 9.22 -16.88
C ASP A 47 2.18 9.94 -17.28
N ASP A 48 1.06 9.22 -17.17
CA ASP A 48 -0.27 9.67 -17.60
C ASP A 48 -1.03 10.31 -16.42
N GLN A 49 -0.81 11.61 -16.20
CA GLN A 49 -1.37 12.34 -15.06
C GLN A 49 -2.90 12.28 -14.98
N LEU A 50 -3.60 12.39 -16.11
CA LEU A 50 -5.06 12.36 -16.13
C LEU A 50 -5.60 10.99 -15.72
N ARG A 51 -4.98 9.92 -16.22
CA ARG A 51 -5.35 8.56 -15.84
C ARG A 51 -4.99 8.25 -14.39
N VAL A 52 -3.86 8.75 -13.90
CA VAL A 52 -3.47 8.65 -12.49
C VAL A 52 -4.52 9.33 -11.60
N GLU A 53 -5.01 10.52 -11.96
CA GLU A 53 -6.07 11.22 -11.21
C GLU A 53 -7.37 10.42 -11.20
N ALA A 54 -7.82 9.95 -12.37
CA ALA A 54 -9.06 9.19 -12.48
C ALA A 54 -9.02 7.88 -11.65
N LEU A 55 -7.89 7.17 -11.69
CA LEU A 55 -7.70 5.95 -10.91
C LEU A 55 -7.58 6.24 -9.40
N ALA A 56 -6.87 7.30 -9.01
CA ALA A 56 -6.80 7.73 -7.61
C ALA A 56 -8.19 8.10 -7.06
N GLN A 57 -8.98 8.84 -7.83
CA GLN A 57 -10.37 9.17 -7.47
C GLN A 57 -11.24 7.91 -7.35
N THR A 58 -11.07 6.94 -8.25
CA THR A 58 -11.77 5.65 -8.22
C THR A 58 -11.45 4.85 -6.96
N ILE A 59 -10.16 4.76 -6.59
CA ILE A 59 -9.70 4.11 -5.35
C ILE A 59 -10.35 4.77 -4.13
N VAL A 60 -10.30 6.11 -4.04
CA VAL A 60 -10.90 6.87 -2.94
C VAL A 60 -12.41 6.67 -2.86
N ASN A 61 -13.11 6.69 -4.00
CA ASN A 61 -14.54 6.45 -4.07
C ASN A 61 -14.90 5.05 -3.54
N HIS A 62 -14.15 4.01 -3.93
CA HIS A 62 -14.39 2.65 -3.45
C HIS A 62 -14.12 2.51 -1.96
N ILE A 63 -13.03 3.07 -1.44
CA ILE A 63 -12.73 3.04 0.01
C ILE A 63 -13.86 3.73 0.79
N CYS A 64 -14.22 4.95 0.41
CA CYS A 64 -15.27 5.73 1.09
C CYS A 64 -16.64 5.02 0.99
N GLY A 65 -16.97 4.49 -0.19
CA GLY A 65 -18.22 3.74 -0.42
C GLY A 65 -18.32 2.48 0.43
N ARG A 66 -17.22 1.72 0.59
CA ARG A 66 -17.19 0.53 1.47
C ARG A 66 -17.36 0.88 2.94
N LEU A 67 -16.83 2.02 3.36
CA LEU A 67 -16.97 2.54 4.72
C LEU A 67 -18.26 3.35 4.93
N LYS A 68 -19.11 3.47 3.89
CA LYS A 68 -20.37 4.23 3.89
C LYS A 68 -20.19 5.69 4.34
N VAL A 69 -19.02 6.26 4.05
CA VAL A 69 -18.75 7.68 4.24
C VAL A 69 -18.80 8.40 2.91
N ARG A 70 -18.97 9.71 3.00
CA ARG A 70 -18.96 10.58 1.84
C ARG A 70 -17.58 10.55 1.19
N THR A 71 -17.52 10.62 -0.13
CA THR A 71 -16.24 10.69 -0.85
C THR A 71 -15.62 12.08 -0.77
N VAL A 72 -14.33 12.16 -1.14
CA VAL A 72 -13.53 13.37 -1.23
C VAL A 72 -12.94 13.49 -2.64
N ARG A 73 -12.84 14.72 -3.15
CA ARG A 73 -12.26 14.98 -4.47
C ARG A 73 -10.75 14.83 -4.43
N VAL A 74 -10.18 14.14 -5.41
CA VAL A 74 -8.73 13.97 -5.58
C VAL A 74 -8.25 14.83 -6.74
N HIS A 75 -7.13 15.50 -6.54
CA HIS A 75 -6.39 16.24 -7.54
C HIS A 75 -4.95 15.73 -7.59
N VAL A 76 -4.50 15.33 -8.77
CA VAL A 76 -3.13 14.90 -9.02
C VAL A 76 -2.41 16.02 -9.77
N GLN A 77 -1.34 16.49 -9.14
CA GLN A 77 -0.48 17.53 -9.66
C GLN A 77 0.83 16.92 -10.17
N GLY A 78 1.53 17.65 -11.04
CA GLY A 78 2.80 17.21 -11.62
C GLY A 78 3.95 17.26 -10.61
N VAL A 79 4.83 18.25 -10.76
CA VAL A 79 6.04 18.40 -9.93
C VAL A 79 5.69 18.88 -8.53
N ARG A 80 6.22 18.16 -7.54
CA ARG A 80 6.06 18.49 -6.13
C ARG A 80 6.63 19.87 -5.79
N PRO A 81 5.91 20.71 -5.04
CA PRO A 81 6.46 21.96 -4.52
C PRO A 81 7.45 21.65 -3.39
N SER A 82 8.58 22.34 -3.42
CA SER A 82 9.58 22.31 -2.36
C SER A 82 9.90 23.71 -1.88
N ASN A 83 10.02 23.90 -0.56
CA ASN A 83 10.49 25.14 0.04
C ASN A 83 11.57 24.85 1.10
N ARG A 84 12.10 25.90 1.74
CA ARG A 84 13.14 25.77 2.78
C ARG A 84 12.70 24.94 4.01
N ARG A 85 11.40 24.70 4.21
CA ARG A 85 10.84 23.95 5.36
C ARG A 85 10.56 22.47 5.05
N GLY A 86 10.62 22.07 3.79
CA GLY A 86 10.40 20.69 3.37
C GLY A 86 9.70 20.56 2.01
N GLU A 87 9.30 19.34 1.70
CA GLU A 87 8.55 18.98 0.50
C GLU A 87 7.11 18.61 0.89
N LEU A 88 6.11 19.06 0.12
CA LEU A 88 4.71 18.66 0.33
C LEU A 88 4.39 17.45 -0.51
N HIS A 89 4.17 16.28 0.10
CA HIS A 89 3.95 15.04 -0.65
C HIS A 89 2.47 14.85 -0.99
N GLY A 90 1.61 15.20 -0.06
CA GLY A 90 0.16 15.27 -0.18
C GLY A 90 -0.38 16.42 0.68
N LEU A 91 -1.63 16.80 0.43
CA LEU A 91 -2.35 17.80 1.20
C LEU A 91 -3.84 17.48 1.22
N TYR A 92 -4.35 17.12 2.38
CA TYR A 92 -5.77 17.15 2.68
C TYR A 92 -6.20 18.57 3.10
N THR A 93 -7.12 19.16 2.34
CA THR A 93 -7.72 20.46 2.66
C THR A 93 -9.12 20.24 3.19
N GLN A 94 -9.35 20.60 4.46
CA GLN A 94 -10.66 20.56 5.10
C GLN A 94 -11.37 21.91 5.01
N TYR A 95 -12.64 21.86 4.64
CA TYR A 95 -13.58 22.99 4.69
C TYR A 95 -14.74 22.66 5.64
N GLY A 96 -14.39 22.28 6.87
CA GLY A 96 -15.35 21.90 7.92
C GLY A 96 -15.41 20.42 8.28
N GLY A 97 -14.43 19.61 7.86
CA GLY A 97 -14.26 18.23 8.34
C GLY A 97 -15.37 17.28 7.89
N GLY A 98 -15.41 16.97 6.59
CA GLY A 98 -16.50 16.22 5.96
C GLY A 98 -17.42 17.10 5.11
N SER A 99 -16.91 18.18 4.52
CA SER A 99 -17.64 19.12 3.64
C SER A 99 -17.44 18.84 2.15
N ARG A 100 -18.38 19.26 1.27
CA ARG A 100 -18.35 18.98 -0.19
C ARG A 100 -17.16 19.63 -0.89
N SER A 101 -16.56 20.59 -0.22
CA SER A 101 -15.38 21.28 -0.69
C SER A 101 -14.08 20.62 -0.25
N ASP A 102 -14.12 19.60 0.63
CA ASP A 102 -12.91 18.89 1.05
C ASP A 102 -12.22 18.26 -0.17
N SER A 103 -10.89 18.31 -0.18
CA SER A 103 -10.09 17.82 -1.30
C SER A 103 -8.77 17.23 -0.85
N ILE A 104 -8.31 16.22 -1.58
CA ILE A 104 -6.97 15.65 -1.50
C ILE A 104 -6.18 16.17 -2.70
N GLN A 105 -4.99 16.70 -2.46
CA GLN A 105 -4.01 17.00 -3.49
C GLN A 105 -2.78 16.13 -3.29
N VAL A 106 -2.29 15.50 -4.36
CA VAL A 106 -1.05 14.70 -4.35
C VAL A 106 -0.22 14.99 -5.58
N TRP A 107 1.11 14.87 -5.47
CA TRP A 107 2.03 15.12 -6.58
C TRP A 107 2.66 13.83 -7.10
N MET A 108 2.59 13.61 -8.42
CA MET A 108 3.10 12.40 -9.03
C MET A 108 4.56 12.49 -9.48
N ARG A 109 5.20 13.67 -9.42
CA ARG A 109 6.62 13.83 -9.78
C ARG A 109 7.45 14.41 -8.63
N THR A 110 8.68 13.91 -8.49
CA THR A 110 9.66 14.35 -7.48
C THR A 110 10.03 15.82 -7.66
N ALA A 111 10.26 16.54 -6.55
CA ALA A 111 10.52 17.99 -6.58
C ALA A 111 11.78 18.36 -7.36
N LYS A 112 12.90 17.67 -7.09
CA LYS A 112 14.22 18.03 -7.65
C LYS A 112 14.44 17.59 -9.10
N ARG A 113 13.92 16.41 -9.47
CA ARG A 113 14.22 15.76 -10.75
C ARG A 113 13.03 15.67 -11.70
N GLY A 114 11.82 16.02 -11.26
CA GLY A 114 10.61 15.91 -12.07
C GLY A 114 10.25 14.47 -12.48
N GLN A 115 10.92 13.47 -11.89
CA GLN A 115 10.70 12.05 -12.19
C GLN A 115 9.43 11.56 -11.54
N VAL A 116 8.68 10.70 -12.23
CA VAL A 116 7.50 10.04 -11.66
C VAL A 116 7.87 9.30 -10.39
N VAL A 117 7.08 9.45 -9.33
CA VAL A 117 7.30 8.77 -8.06
C VAL A 117 6.97 7.28 -8.19
N ALA A 118 7.65 6.44 -7.41
CA ALA A 118 7.34 5.02 -7.36
C ALA A 118 5.88 4.78 -6.91
N PHE A 119 5.23 3.75 -7.47
CA PHE A 119 3.85 3.37 -7.14
C PHE A 119 3.58 3.31 -5.64
N ARG A 120 4.45 2.63 -4.88
CA ARG A 120 4.30 2.51 -3.42
C ARG A 120 4.35 3.87 -2.73
N THR A 121 5.22 4.77 -3.18
CA THR A 121 5.32 6.13 -2.63
C THR A 121 4.06 6.94 -2.91
N PHE A 122 3.57 6.90 -4.16
CA PHE A 122 2.32 7.59 -4.53
C PHE A 122 1.14 7.06 -3.72
N LEU A 123 0.93 5.74 -3.70
CA LEU A 123 -0.24 5.13 -3.07
C LEU A 123 -0.25 5.40 -1.56
N ARG A 124 0.88 5.27 -0.86
CA ARG A 124 0.93 5.57 0.57
C ARG A 124 0.66 7.05 0.86
N THR A 125 1.11 7.95 -0.02
CA THR A 125 0.82 9.38 0.10
C THR A 125 -0.69 9.64 -0.08
N LEU A 126 -1.32 9.04 -1.09
CA LEU A 126 -2.76 9.13 -1.29
C LEU A 126 -3.52 8.59 -0.06
N LEU A 127 -3.14 7.41 0.43
CA LEU A 127 -3.80 6.78 1.59
C LEU A 127 -3.58 7.54 2.89
N HIS A 128 -2.44 8.23 3.05
CA HIS A 128 -2.20 9.16 4.14
C HIS A 128 -3.26 10.27 4.16
N GLU A 129 -3.48 10.92 3.01
CA GLU A 129 -4.51 11.96 2.92
C GLU A 129 -5.94 11.40 3.06
N VAL A 130 -6.18 10.17 2.60
CA VAL A 130 -7.45 9.45 2.86
C VAL A 130 -7.64 9.20 4.35
N CYS A 131 -6.60 8.83 5.10
CA CYS A 131 -6.69 8.66 6.54
C CYS A 131 -7.09 9.97 7.24
N HIS A 132 -6.58 11.11 6.81
CA HIS A 132 -7.06 12.40 7.31
C HIS A 132 -8.56 12.58 7.06
N HIS A 133 -9.04 12.27 5.86
CA HIS A 133 -10.47 12.33 5.56
C HIS A 133 -11.31 11.39 6.44
N LEU A 134 -10.85 10.15 6.64
CA LEU A 134 -11.54 9.13 7.45
C LEU A 134 -11.50 9.46 8.95
N ASP A 135 -10.46 10.12 9.45
CA ASP A 135 -10.41 10.57 10.84
C ASP A 135 -11.61 11.47 11.16
N TYR A 136 -11.99 12.37 10.26
CA TYR A 136 -13.15 13.25 10.43
C TYR A 136 -14.48 12.53 10.12
N THR A 137 -14.55 11.83 8.99
CA THR A 137 -15.83 11.34 8.45
C THR A 137 -16.24 9.96 8.97
N TYR A 138 -15.28 9.09 9.28
CA TYR A 138 -15.52 7.71 9.72
C TYR A 138 -15.29 7.54 11.23
N LEU A 139 -14.21 8.12 11.77
CA LEU A 139 -13.85 7.98 13.18
C LEU A 139 -14.39 9.11 14.06
N HIS A 140 -14.89 10.19 13.44
CA HIS A 140 -15.42 11.38 14.11
C HIS A 140 -14.44 11.99 15.12
N LEU A 141 -13.16 12.02 14.75
CA LEU A 141 -12.13 12.74 15.47
C LEU A 141 -12.24 14.23 15.14
N ARG A 142 -12.13 15.07 16.18
CA ARG A 142 -12.18 16.53 16.01
C ARG A 142 -10.92 17.10 15.37
N GLU A 143 -9.81 16.39 15.50
CA GLU A 143 -8.51 16.73 14.93
C GLU A 143 -7.84 15.45 14.44
N SER A 144 -7.13 15.53 13.32
CA SER A 144 -6.36 14.41 12.78
C SER A 144 -4.87 14.59 13.07
N TYR A 145 -4.41 13.96 14.15
CA TYR A 145 -3.00 13.96 14.54
C TYR A 145 -2.25 12.79 13.92
N HIS A 146 -1.01 13.02 13.49
CA HIS A 146 -0.04 12.00 13.06
C HIS A 146 0.49 11.17 14.25
N THR A 147 -0.39 10.41 14.88
CA THR A 147 -0.07 9.48 15.96
C THR A 147 0.47 8.16 15.39
N GLU A 148 1.00 7.29 16.25
CA GLU A 148 1.34 5.93 15.83
C GLU A 148 0.13 5.19 15.24
N GLY A 149 -1.04 5.29 15.89
CA GLY A 149 -2.29 4.73 15.39
C GLY A 149 -2.68 5.25 14.00
N PHE A 150 -2.43 6.54 13.70
CA PHE A 150 -2.65 7.10 12.37
C PHE A 150 -1.80 6.38 11.30
N PHE A 151 -0.50 6.19 11.55
CA PHE A 151 0.38 5.50 10.59
C PHE A 151 0.03 4.01 10.45
N GLN A 152 -0.46 3.39 11.53
CA GLN A 152 -0.95 2.01 11.49
C GLN A 152 -2.25 1.89 10.68
N ARG A 153 -3.17 2.87 10.78
CA ARG A 153 -4.38 2.94 9.93
C ARG A 153 -4.03 3.04 8.45
N GLU A 154 -3.12 3.94 8.07
CA GLU A 154 -2.63 4.04 6.69
C GLU A 154 -2.04 2.71 6.22
N SER A 155 -1.21 2.08 7.06
CA SER A 155 -0.60 0.79 6.74
C SER A 155 -1.64 -0.32 6.59
N SER A 156 -2.73 -0.29 7.36
CA SER A 156 -3.83 -1.24 7.26
C SER A 156 -4.58 -1.11 5.92
N LEU A 157 -4.85 0.12 5.46
CA LEU A 157 -5.46 0.37 4.15
C LEU A 157 -4.54 -0.10 3.03
N PHE A 158 -3.25 0.23 3.10
CA PHE A 158 -2.27 -0.17 2.11
C PHE A 158 -2.23 -1.70 1.95
N ARG A 159 -2.17 -2.43 3.07
CA ARG A 159 -2.18 -3.91 3.07
C ARG A 159 -3.49 -4.50 2.55
N ALA A 160 -4.61 -3.83 2.76
CA ALA A 160 -5.91 -4.31 2.30
C ALA A 160 -6.07 -4.23 0.78
N ILE A 161 -5.46 -3.24 0.12
CA ILE A 161 -5.70 -2.97 -1.32
C ILE A 161 -4.52 -3.34 -2.23
N VAL A 162 -3.32 -3.49 -1.66
CA VAL A 162 -2.19 -4.06 -2.39
C VAL A 162 -2.25 -5.57 -2.22
N GLN A 163 -2.45 -6.28 -3.33
CA GLN A 163 -2.40 -7.74 -3.36
C GLN A 163 -1.09 -8.20 -2.69
N GLN A 164 -1.19 -8.82 -1.52
CA GLN A 164 -0.19 -9.80 -1.15
C GLN A 164 -0.59 -11.08 -1.87
N PRO A 165 0.34 -11.77 -2.55
CA PRO A 165 0.03 -13.10 -3.05
C PRO A 165 -0.57 -13.89 -1.88
N ARG A 166 -1.73 -14.53 -2.12
CA ARG A 166 -2.34 -15.41 -1.12
C ARG A 166 -1.25 -16.39 -0.66
N GLU A 167 -1.19 -16.70 0.63
CA GLU A 167 -0.20 -17.68 1.13
C GLU A 167 -0.26 -19.03 0.37
N GLU A 168 -1.38 -19.33 -0.27
CA GLU A 168 -1.59 -20.49 -1.15
C GLU A 168 -0.65 -20.54 -2.39
N GLU A 169 -0.11 -19.41 -2.86
CA GLU A 169 0.84 -19.37 -3.99
C GLU A 169 2.31 -19.30 -3.56
N ARG A 170 2.60 -19.19 -2.25
CA ARG A 170 3.95 -19.43 -1.74
C ARG A 170 4.20 -20.93 -1.70
N LYS A 171 4.44 -21.55 -2.87
CA LYS A 171 5.16 -22.81 -2.87
C LYS A 171 6.51 -22.52 -2.21
N PRO A 172 6.85 -23.16 -1.07
CA PRO A 172 8.13 -22.89 -0.42
C PRO A 172 9.24 -23.15 -1.44
N PRO A 173 10.27 -22.29 -1.54
CA PRO A 173 11.42 -22.62 -2.37
C PRO A 173 11.90 -24.00 -1.93
N GLN A 174 12.02 -24.94 -2.88
CA GLN A 174 12.57 -26.25 -2.58
C GLN A 174 13.92 -26.01 -1.91
N SER A 175 14.08 -26.46 -0.66
CA SER A 175 15.31 -26.24 0.05
C SER A 175 16.46 -26.85 -0.77
N LEU A 176 17.64 -26.21 -0.74
CA LEU A 176 18.85 -26.77 -1.36
C LEU A 176 19.07 -28.22 -0.92
N SER A 177 18.74 -28.53 0.34
CA SER A 177 18.75 -29.89 0.87
C SER A 177 17.80 -30.83 0.11
N ALA A 178 16.55 -30.44 -0.14
CA ALA A 178 15.59 -31.24 -0.91
C ALA A 178 16.00 -31.40 -2.39
N MET A 179 16.64 -30.39 -2.98
CA MET A 179 17.15 -30.45 -4.36
C MET A 179 18.35 -31.40 -4.47
N VAL A 180 19.30 -31.34 -3.53
CA VAL A 180 20.46 -32.23 -3.47
C VAL A 180 20.05 -33.67 -3.22
N SER A 181 19.09 -33.93 -2.32
CA SER A 181 18.56 -35.28 -2.09
C SER A 181 17.93 -35.89 -3.34
N LYS A 182 17.22 -35.10 -4.16
CA LYS A 182 16.67 -35.58 -5.44
C LYS A 182 17.76 -35.92 -6.45
N ILE A 183 18.80 -35.09 -6.56
CA ILE A 183 19.93 -35.33 -7.48
C ILE A 183 20.67 -36.62 -7.09
N LEU A 184 20.89 -36.84 -5.79
CA LEU A 184 21.53 -38.05 -5.27
C LEU A 184 20.66 -39.30 -5.45
N ALA A 185 19.34 -39.18 -5.28
CA ALA A 185 18.40 -40.28 -5.51
C ALA A 185 18.33 -40.69 -6.98
N ALA A 186 18.30 -39.71 -7.90
CA ALA A 186 18.32 -39.97 -9.35
C ALA A 186 19.63 -40.64 -9.80
N ARG A 187 20.77 -40.27 -9.21
CA ARG A 187 22.06 -40.93 -9.49
C ARG A 187 22.12 -42.37 -8.99
N ARG A 188 21.48 -42.69 -7.86
CA ARG A 188 21.39 -44.08 -7.36
C ARG A 188 20.56 -44.99 -8.26
N GLN A 189 19.52 -44.46 -8.91
CA GLN A 189 18.67 -45.24 -9.82
C GLN A 189 19.31 -45.45 -11.20
N GLY A 190 20.22 -44.55 -11.62
CA GLY A 190 20.95 -44.69 -12.89
C GLY A 190 22.16 -45.62 -12.86
N ASN A 191 22.67 -45.99 -11.67
CA ASN A 191 23.92 -46.74 -11.52
C ASN A 191 23.72 -48.24 -11.22
N GLY A 192 22.49 -48.75 -11.36
CA GLY A 192 22.11 -50.15 -11.08
C GLY A 192 21.72 -50.98 -12.31
N LYS A 193 22.08 -50.53 -13.52
CA LYS A 193 21.88 -51.27 -14.77
C LYS A 193 23.15 -51.28 -15.61
N ALA A 194 24.18 -51.94 -15.12
CA ALA A 194 25.30 -52.42 -15.92
C ALA A 194 26.03 -53.48 -15.10
N GLU A 195 25.59 -54.73 -15.24
CA GLU A 195 26.36 -55.98 -15.19
C GLU A 195 25.35 -57.12 -15.08
N ASP A 196 25.18 -57.80 -16.21
CA ASP A 196 24.91 -59.24 -16.36
C ASP A 196 24.36 -59.45 -17.78
N VAL A 197 25.28 -59.57 -18.74
CA VAL A 197 25.02 -60.24 -20.02
C VAL A 197 26.10 -61.30 -20.18
N GLU A 198 25.72 -62.48 -19.70
CA GLU A 198 26.03 -63.83 -20.15
C GLU A 198 27.05 -63.94 -21.31
N GLU A 199 28.19 -64.57 -20.99
CA GLU A 199 29.03 -65.28 -21.96
C GLU A 199 28.31 -66.59 -22.37
N GLU A 200 27.83 -66.66 -23.61
CA GLU A 200 27.59 -67.93 -24.31
C GLU A 200 28.42 -67.95 -25.62
N GLU A 201 29.33 -68.92 -25.66
CA GLU A 201 29.80 -69.80 -26.74
C GLU A 201 29.51 -69.37 -28.21
N GLY A 202 30.43 -69.43 -29.16
CA GLY A 202 31.27 -70.58 -29.49
C GLY A 202 31.03 -70.93 -30.98
N TYR A 203 32.15 -71.11 -31.72
CA TYR A 203 32.29 -71.56 -33.11
C TYR A 203 31.85 -70.63 -34.26
#